data_AF-A0A238JJU9-F1
#
_entry.id   AF-A0A238JJU9-F1
#
_cell.length_a   1.000
_cell.length_b   1.000
_cell.length_c   1.000
_cell.angle_alpha   90.00
_cell.angle_beta   90.00
_cell.angle_gamma   90.00
#
_symmetry.space_group_name_H-M   'P 1'
#
loop_
_entity.id
_entity.type
_entity.pdbx_description
1 polymer ?
#
loop_
_entity_poly.entity_id
_entity_poly.type
_entity_poly.pdbx_seq_one_letter_code
_entity_poly.pdbx_strand_id
1 'polypeptide(L)' 'MKKTLIVYAMTAGAAVAHPGHDAAALQGQAHWLGQADHIAVVALVAALGAVIVYRRPRAMLRRILRLE' A
#
# COMPACT_ATOMS: atom_id res chain seq x y z
N MET A 1 -1.17 -9.94 14.32
CA MET A 1 -2.41 -9.24 14.74
C MET A 1 -2.15 -7.80 15.19
N LYS A 2 -1.34 -7.53 16.25
CA LYS A 2 -1.08 -6.14 16.71
C LYS A 2 -0.56 -5.19 15.62
N LYS A 3 0.39 -5.63 14.78
CA LYS A 3 0.92 -4.82 13.67
C LYS A 3 -0.13 -4.52 12.60
N THR A 4 -1.03 -5.45 12.34
CA THR A 4 -2.10 -5.32 11.34
C THR A 4 -3.12 -4.27 11.75
N LEU A 5 -3.49 -4.22 13.03
CA LEU A 5 -4.38 -3.19 13.59
C LEU A 5 -3.77 -1.80 13.52
N ILE A 6 -2.46 -1.67 13.78
CA ILE A 6 -1.75 -0.39 13.66
C ILE A 6 -1.75 0.09 12.21
N VAL A 7 -1.42 -0.80 11.25
CA VAL A 7 -1.42 -0.46 9.82
C VAL A 7 -2.84 -0.09 9.35
N TYR A 8 -3.86 -0.81 9.81
CA TYR A 8 -5.26 -0.51 9.50
C TYR A 8 -5.67 0.86 10.06
N ALA A 9 -5.34 1.17 11.32
CA ALA A 9 -5.65 2.46 11.92
C ALA A 9 -4.95 3.63 11.21
N MET A 10 -3.68 3.44 10.78
CA MET A 10 -2.95 4.49 10.05
C MET A 10 -3.48 4.71 8.63
N THR A 11 -3.95 3.65 7.96
CA THR A 11 -4.51 3.75 6.60
C THR A 11 -5.94 4.27 6.61
N ALA A 12 -6.78 3.82 7.54
CA ALA A 12 -8.13 4.34 7.73
C ALA A 12 -8.13 5.81 8.15
N GLY A 13 -7.22 6.23 9.04
CA GLY A 13 -7.09 7.62 9.45
C GLY A 13 -6.66 8.55 8.31
N ALA A 14 -5.72 8.10 7.47
CA ALA A 14 -5.32 8.86 6.28
C ALA A 14 -6.50 9.04 5.32
N ALA A 15 -7.29 7.99 5.11
CA ALA A 15 -8.53 8.02 4.34
C ALA A 15 -9.71 8.70 5.07
N VAL A 16 -9.52 9.39 6.19
CA VAL A 16 -10.53 10.28 6.80
C VAL A 16 -10.02 11.73 6.88
N ALA A 17 -8.70 11.94 6.82
CA ALA A 17 -8.08 13.25 6.96
C ALA A 17 -8.02 14.10 5.67
N HIS A 18 -8.17 13.51 4.48
CA HIS A 18 -8.10 14.24 3.20
C HIS A 18 -9.48 14.63 2.66
N PRO A 19 -9.66 15.73 1.91
CA PRO A 19 -10.93 16.01 1.23
C PRO A 19 -11.29 14.88 0.24
N GLY A 20 -12.58 14.53 0.09
CA GLY A 20 -13.05 13.57 -0.92
C GLY A 20 -13.68 12.26 -0.41
N HIS A 21 -13.79 12.03 0.90
CA HIS A 21 -14.43 10.80 1.43
C HIS A 21 -15.92 10.70 1.16
N ASP A 22 -16.55 11.86 1.05
CA ASP A 22 -17.92 12.06 0.60
C ASP A 22 -18.08 11.85 -0.91
N ALA A 23 -17.00 11.90 -1.70
CA ALA A 23 -17.04 11.57 -3.12
C ALA A 23 -17.47 10.12 -3.35
N ALA A 24 -17.22 9.21 -2.40
CA ALA A 24 -17.75 7.85 -2.46
C ALA A 24 -19.28 7.79 -2.42
N ALA A 25 -19.93 8.72 -1.71
CA ALA A 25 -21.39 8.81 -1.66
C ALA A 25 -21.99 9.40 -2.95
N LEU A 26 -21.25 10.25 -3.65
CA LEU A 26 -21.72 10.95 -4.85
C LEU A 26 -21.33 10.24 -6.17
N GLN A 27 -20.16 9.61 -6.20
CA GLN A 27 -19.53 9.04 -7.41
C GLN A 27 -19.40 7.50 -7.33
N GLY A 28 -19.80 6.91 -6.20
CA GLY A 28 -19.73 5.47 -5.93
C GLY A 28 -18.38 5.04 -5.36
N GLN A 29 -18.35 3.87 -4.73
CA GLN A 29 -17.17 3.35 -4.00
C GLN A 29 -15.94 3.09 -4.89
N ALA A 30 -16.15 2.99 -6.21
CA ALA A 30 -15.11 2.72 -7.20
C ALA A 30 -14.57 3.97 -7.90
N HIS A 31 -15.04 5.18 -7.55
CA HIS A 31 -14.67 6.42 -8.27
C HIS A 31 -13.15 6.68 -8.29
N TRP A 32 -12.45 6.32 -7.21
CA TRP A 32 -11.00 6.46 -7.08
C TRP A 32 -10.21 5.62 -8.10
N LEU A 33 -10.80 4.56 -8.68
CA LEU A 33 -10.14 3.76 -9.73
C LEU A 33 -9.99 4.53 -11.05
N GLY A 34 -10.82 5.55 -11.28
CA GLY A 34 -10.76 6.41 -12.47
C GLY A 34 -9.92 7.68 -12.27
N GLN A 35 -9.44 7.94 -11.06
CA GLN A 35 -8.70 9.15 -10.72
C GLN A 35 -7.20 8.95 -10.92
N ALA A 36 -6.58 9.82 -11.73
CA ALA A 36 -5.18 9.65 -12.16
C ALA A 36 -4.18 9.67 -10.99
N ASP A 37 -4.43 10.50 -9.98
CA ASP A 37 -3.65 10.59 -8.75
C ASP A 37 -3.71 9.29 -7.93
N HIS A 38 -4.88 8.69 -7.79
CA HIS A 38 -5.05 7.42 -7.09
C HIS A 38 -4.37 6.26 -7.84
N ILE A 39 -4.48 6.24 -9.17
CA ILE A 39 -3.76 5.26 -10.00
C ILE A 39 -2.24 5.37 -9.77
N ALA A 40 -1.70 6.60 -9.74
CA ALA A 40 -0.27 6.83 -9.50
C ALA A 40 0.18 6.32 -8.13
N VAL A 41 -0.59 6.59 -7.07
CA VAL A 41 -0.29 6.12 -5.71
C VAL A 41 -0.34 4.59 -5.63
N VAL A 42 -1.38 3.96 -6.18
CA VAL A 42 -1.53 2.50 -6.19
C VAL A 42 -0.37 1.85 -6.95
N ALA A 43 0.00 2.39 -8.11
CA ALA A 43 1.13 1.90 -8.90
C ALA A 43 2.45 2.00 -8.12
N LEU A 44 2.69 3.11 -7.42
CA LEU A 44 3.89 3.29 -6.61
C LEU A 44 3.95 2.31 -5.43
N VAL A 45 2.83 2.13 -4.71
CA VAL A 45 2.73 1.17 -3.60
C VAL A 45 2.95 -0.25 -4.08
N ALA A 46 2.35 -0.63 -5.22
CA ALA A 46 2.55 -1.94 -5.83
C ALA A 46 4.02 -2.17 -6.23
N ALA A 47 4.65 -1.17 -6.86
CA ALA A 47 6.07 -1.23 -7.24
C ALA A 47 6.98 -1.38 -6.01
N LEU A 48 6.74 -0.60 -4.95
CA LEU A 48 7.49 -0.69 -3.70
C LEU A 48 7.31 -2.05 -3.03
N GLY A 49 6.07 -2.55 -2.98
CA GLY A 49 5.74 -3.88 -2.49
C GLY A 49 6.49 -4.97 -3.25
N ALA A 50 6.50 -4.90 -4.58
CA ALA A 50 7.23 -5.82 -5.44
C ALA A 50 8.75 -5.78 -5.14
N VAL A 51 9.35 -4.59 -5.02
CA VAL A 51 10.78 -4.45 -4.67
C VAL A 51 11.09 -5.10 -3.32
N ILE A 52 10.28 -4.85 -2.29
CA ILE A 52 10.49 -5.41 -0.95
C ILE A 52 10.36 -6.93 -0.98
N VAL A 53 9.30 -7.46 -1.61
CA VAL A 53 9.05 -8.89 -1.73
C VAL A 53 10.14 -9.58 -2.54
N TYR A 54 10.69 -8.93 -3.57
CA TYR A 54 11.73 -9.51 -4.42
C TYR A 54 13.12 -9.48 -3.75
N ARG A 55 13.39 -8.47 -2.90
CA ARG A 55 14.67 -8.35 -2.17
C ARG A 55 14.76 -9.25 -0.95
N ARG A 56 13.63 -9.54 -0.28
CA ARG A 56 13.60 -10.42 0.91
C ARG A 56 14.11 -11.85 0.69
N PRO A 57 13.67 -12.61 -0.33
CA PRO A 57 14.16 -13.95 -0.57
C PRO A 57 15.62 -13.93 -1.00
N ARG A 58 16.09 -12.91 -1.72
CA ARG A 58 17.52 -12.78 -2.09
C ARG A 58 18.43 -12.52 -0.89
N ALA A 59 18.01 -11.65 0.04
CA ALA A 59 18.74 -11.40 1.28
C ALA A 59 18.74 -12.63 2.19
N MET A 60 17.58 -13.29 2.33
CA MET A 60 17.45 -14.52 3.10
C MET A 60 18.29 -15.66 2.50
N LEU A 61 18.30 -15.80 1.17
CA LEU A 61 19.06 -16.84 0.47
C LEU A 61 20.58 -16.63 0.60
N ARG A 62 21.08 -15.39 0.49
CA ARG A 62 22.51 -15.08 0.75
C ARG A 62 22.94 -15.45 2.16
N ARG A 63 22.05 -15.20 3.14
CA ARG A 63 22.27 -15.53 4.55
C ARG A 63 22.26 -17.04 4.80
N ILE A 64 21.37 -17.79 4.14
CA ILE A 64 21.33 -19.27 4.19
C ILE A 64 22.60 -19.87 3.55
N LEU A 65 23.04 -19.32 2.42
CA LEU A 65 24.21 -19.80 1.70
C LEU A 65 25.54 -19.34 2.30
N ARG A 66 25.54 -18.59 3.42
CA ARG A 66 26.73 -18.01 4.06
C ARG A 66 27.63 -17.25 3.07
N LEU A 67 27.02 -16.54 2.13
CA LEU A 67 27.72 -15.69 1.17
C LEU A 67 27.96 -14.28 1.74
N GLU A 68 28.00 -14.15 3.06
CA GLU A 68 28.27 -12.89 3.80
C GLU A 68 29.75 -12.78 4.15
#